data_AF-A0A6I4VRI3-F1
#
_entry.id   AF-A0A6I4VRI3-F1
#
_cell.length_a   1.000
_cell.length_b   1.000
_cell.length_c   1.000
_cell.angle_alpha   90.00
_cell.angle_beta   90.00
_cell.angle_gamma   90.00
#
_symmetry.space_group_name_H-M   'P 1'
#
loop_
_entity.id
_entity.type
_entity.pdbx_description
1 polymer ?
#
loop_
_entity_poly.entity_id
_entity_poly.type
_entity_poly.pdbx_seq_one_letter_code
_entity_poly.pdbx_strand_id
1 'polypeptide(L)'
;MITKTKRFQQIASKGLKTIILKRDTQIKPYIPKTVWYREDVLHTMLKTYGTVFIKPDKGGGGVGIIRIQNLTGGLVECKSLKHHKIIPINELNKLLQSSLNPDKLYLIQQGIPLAKVKDRPFDIRLMLQRTTKEWELTGIAAKIAAPGKIVTNYCKGGQPYKASDAVRQVCGLSETPQKMKELKKLAYRVANVLSKKFKGLRELGIDAGMDNNGKIWIFEVNTRPTYGMFRKLNNLQMYYKIRKNRRMIV
;
A
#
# COMPACT_ATOMS: atom_id res chain seq x y z
N MET A 1 -2.85 -25.11 -31.68
CA MET A 1 -3.81 -24.55 -30.69
C MET A 1 -3.38 -23.15 -30.30
N ILE A 2 -4.06 -22.11 -30.82
CA ILE A 2 -3.80 -20.73 -30.43
C ILE A 2 -4.38 -20.54 -29.02
N THR A 3 -3.54 -20.59 -27.99
CA THR A 3 -3.96 -20.22 -26.64
C THR A 3 -4.41 -18.76 -26.67
N LYS A 4 -5.72 -18.50 -26.64
CA LYS A 4 -6.28 -17.16 -26.47
C LYS A 4 -5.59 -16.51 -25.27
N THR A 5 -4.70 -15.56 -25.54
CA THR A 5 -4.02 -14.75 -24.51
C THR A 5 -5.12 -14.09 -23.70
N LYS A 6 -5.29 -14.50 -22.43
CA LYS A 6 -6.35 -13.95 -21.58
C LYS A 6 -6.18 -12.43 -21.51
N ARG A 7 -7.24 -11.69 -21.86
CA ARG A 7 -7.28 -10.22 -21.83
C ARG A 7 -6.78 -9.71 -20.48
N PHE A 8 -5.94 -8.67 -20.51
CA PHE A 8 -5.39 -8.03 -19.32
C PHE A 8 -6.50 -7.67 -18.32
N GLN A 9 -6.47 -8.29 -17.13
CA GLN A 9 -7.49 -8.12 -16.09
C GLN A 9 -7.03 -7.11 -15.05
N GLN A 10 -7.93 -6.21 -14.64
CA GLN A 10 -7.71 -5.27 -13.55
C GLN A 10 -8.73 -5.51 -12.44
N ILE A 11 -8.29 -5.49 -11.19
CA ILE A 11 -9.11 -5.69 -10.01
C ILE A 11 -9.11 -4.41 -9.19
N ALA A 12 -10.19 -3.63 -9.28
CA ALA A 12 -10.30 -2.35 -8.58
C ALA A 12 -10.46 -2.51 -7.06
N SER A 13 -11.31 -3.44 -6.62
CA SER A 13 -11.67 -3.62 -5.19
C SER A 13 -10.45 -3.97 -4.32
N LYS A 14 -10.08 -3.08 -3.40
CA LYS A 14 -9.05 -3.32 -2.38
C LYS A 14 -9.45 -4.45 -1.44
N GLY A 15 -10.71 -4.45 -1.00
CA GLY A 15 -11.27 -5.41 -0.06
C GLY A 15 -11.20 -6.83 -0.59
N LEU A 16 -11.59 -7.03 -1.86
CA LEU A 16 -11.51 -8.34 -2.51
C LEU A 16 -10.07 -8.88 -2.54
N LYS A 17 -9.10 -8.06 -2.95
CA LYS A 17 -7.68 -8.46 -2.97
C LYS A 17 -7.19 -8.80 -1.55
N THR A 18 -7.53 -7.97 -0.56
CA THR A 18 -7.18 -8.18 0.84
C THR A 18 -7.77 -9.47 1.42
N ILE A 19 -9.05 -9.77 1.14
CA ILE A 19 -9.70 -11.01 1.58
C ILE A 19 -8.96 -12.24 1.04
N ILE A 20 -8.60 -12.23 -0.25
CA ILE A 20 -7.87 -13.33 -0.87
C ILE A 20 -6.49 -13.50 -0.24
N LEU A 21 -5.74 -12.40 -0.06
CA LEU A 21 -4.40 -12.46 0.52
C LEU A 21 -4.41 -12.89 1.99
N LYS A 22 -5.43 -12.49 2.78
CA LYS A 22 -5.57 -12.90 4.20
C LYS A 22 -5.87 -14.39 4.38
N ARG A 23 -6.30 -15.11 3.34
CA ARG A 23 -6.48 -16.58 3.38
C ARG A 23 -5.14 -17.32 3.31
N ASP A 24 -4.09 -16.68 2.84
CA ASP A 24 -2.75 -17.26 2.83
C ASP A 24 -2.06 -17.00 4.18
N THR A 25 -1.73 -18.07 4.89
CA THR A 25 -1.17 -18.02 6.25
C THR A 25 0.20 -17.36 6.34
N GLN A 26 0.98 -17.33 5.25
CA GLN A 26 2.28 -16.67 5.24
C GLN A 26 2.20 -15.23 4.73
N ILE A 27 1.08 -14.78 4.13
CA ILE A 27 0.88 -13.37 3.78
C ILE A 27 0.11 -12.64 4.90
N LYS A 28 -0.86 -13.31 5.53
CA LYS A 28 -1.72 -12.74 6.57
C LYS A 28 -0.97 -11.95 7.67
N PRO A 29 0.18 -12.38 8.20
CA PRO A 29 0.91 -11.64 9.24
C PRO A 29 1.46 -10.27 8.80
N TYR A 30 1.61 -10.07 7.49
CA TYR A 30 2.09 -8.84 6.86
C TYR A 30 0.97 -7.87 6.51
N ILE A 31 -0.31 -8.25 6.67
CA ILE A 31 -1.44 -7.37 6.33
C ILE A 31 -1.93 -6.69 7.61
N PRO A 32 -1.90 -5.35 7.70
CA PRO A 32 -2.49 -4.64 8.84
C PRO A 32 -3.95 -5.04 9.00
N LYS A 33 -4.47 -5.05 10.23
CA LYS A 33 -5.89 -5.38 10.46
C LYS A 33 -6.75 -4.52 9.54
N THR A 34 -7.45 -5.18 8.62
CA THR A 34 -8.30 -4.53 7.61
C THR A 34 -9.64 -5.24 7.58
N VAL A 35 -10.71 -4.45 7.65
CA VAL A 35 -12.13 -4.87 7.69
C VAL A 35 -12.98 -3.87 6.91
N TRP A 36 -14.22 -4.27 6.58
CA TRP A 36 -15.20 -3.36 5.99
C TRP A 36 -15.64 -2.31 7.02
N TYR A 37 -15.89 -1.10 6.55
CA TYR A 37 -16.32 0.01 7.38
C TYR A 37 -17.71 -0.25 7.96
N ARG A 38 -17.79 -0.14 9.29
CA ARG A 38 -19.02 0.02 10.08
C ARG A 38 -18.67 0.95 11.25
N GLU A 39 -19.61 1.78 11.68
CA GLU A 39 -19.35 2.79 12.71
C GLU A 39 -18.88 2.17 14.04
N ASP A 40 -19.53 1.10 14.50
CA ASP A 40 -19.15 0.36 15.71
C ASP A 40 -17.73 -0.25 15.63
N VAL A 41 -17.38 -0.77 14.45
CA VAL A 41 -16.06 -1.35 14.17
C VAL A 41 -14.99 -0.26 14.14
N LEU A 42 -15.31 0.94 13.65
CA LEU A 42 -14.38 2.08 13.66
C LEU A 42 -13.94 2.41 15.08
N HIS A 43 -14.90 2.62 16.00
CA HIS A 43 -14.60 2.95 17.39
C HIS A 43 -13.77 1.86 18.06
N THR A 44 -14.13 0.60 17.83
CA THR A 44 -13.37 -0.55 18.35
C THR A 44 -11.92 -0.54 17.83
N MET A 45 -11.73 -0.42 16.51
CA MET A 45 -10.39 -0.41 15.93
C MET A 45 -9.58 0.81 16.35
N LEU A 46 -10.20 1.96 16.50
CA LEU A 46 -9.54 3.18 16.92
C LEU A 46 -9.08 3.07 18.39
N LYS A 47 -9.91 2.49 19.27
CA LYS A 47 -9.52 2.14 20.65
C LYS A 47 -8.36 1.14 20.69
N THR A 48 -8.38 0.10 19.85
CA THR A 48 -7.33 -0.94 19.84
C THR A 48 -6.01 -0.46 19.26
N TYR A 49 -6.03 0.32 18.18
CA TYR A 49 -4.83 0.63 17.40
C TYR A 49 -4.36 2.09 17.50
N GLY A 50 -5.17 2.98 18.09
CA GLY A 50 -4.88 4.41 18.25
C GLY A 50 -4.92 5.22 16.94
N THR A 51 -4.58 4.62 15.80
CA THR A 51 -4.70 5.23 14.47
C THR A 51 -5.31 4.24 13.50
N VAL A 52 -6.23 4.73 12.67
CA VAL A 52 -6.84 3.96 11.57
C VAL A 52 -6.96 4.81 10.32
N PHE A 53 -7.10 4.14 9.18
CA PHE A 53 -7.37 4.74 7.89
C PHE A 53 -8.70 4.21 7.35
N ILE A 54 -9.61 5.11 7.03
CA ILE A 54 -10.79 4.82 6.22
C ILE A 54 -10.39 5.02 4.76
N LYS A 55 -10.62 4.01 3.92
CA LYS A 55 -10.21 4.00 2.51
C LYS A 55 -11.38 3.56 1.61
N PRO A 56 -11.66 4.23 0.48
CA PRO A 56 -12.64 3.72 -0.47
C PRO A 56 -12.14 2.40 -1.08
N ASP A 57 -13.03 1.42 -1.19
CA ASP A 57 -12.71 0.10 -1.75
C ASP A 57 -12.14 0.22 -3.18
N LYS A 58 -12.79 1.06 -3.99
CA LYS A 58 -12.40 1.36 -5.37
C LYS A 58 -11.98 2.83 -5.46
N GLY A 59 -10.92 3.11 -6.22
CA GLY A 59 -10.29 4.42 -6.33
C GLY A 59 -8.79 4.35 -6.13
N GLY A 60 -8.08 5.46 -6.33
CA GLY A 60 -6.62 5.51 -6.27
C GLY A 60 -6.07 6.90 -5.91
N GLY A 61 -4.74 7.02 -5.84
CA GLY A 61 -4.05 8.28 -5.59
C GLY A 61 -4.27 8.89 -4.19
N GLY A 62 -4.80 8.10 -3.26
CA GLY A 62 -5.12 8.56 -1.89
C GLY A 62 -6.39 9.41 -1.78
N VAL A 63 -7.14 9.60 -2.87
CA VAL A 63 -8.39 10.35 -2.85
C VAL A 63 -9.44 9.60 -2.02
N GLY A 64 -10.13 10.32 -1.14
CA GLY A 64 -11.15 9.75 -0.24
C GLY A 64 -10.59 8.99 0.97
N ILE A 65 -9.27 8.96 1.15
CA ILE A 65 -8.67 8.39 2.37
C ILE A 65 -8.76 9.41 3.51
N ILE A 66 -9.23 8.96 4.66
CA ILE A 66 -9.26 9.71 5.92
C ILE A 66 -8.44 8.94 6.94
N ARG A 67 -7.40 9.57 7.49
CA ARG A 67 -6.69 9.07 8.67
C ARG A 67 -7.37 9.62 9.90
N ILE A 68 -7.66 8.76 10.86
CA ILE A 68 -8.23 9.11 12.16
C ILE A 68 -7.24 8.65 13.21
N GLN A 69 -6.81 9.55 14.09
CA GLN A 69 -5.89 9.28 15.19
C GLN A 69 -6.51 9.73 16.51
N ASN A 70 -6.50 8.87 17.52
CA ASN A 70 -6.84 9.23 18.88
C ASN A 70 -5.80 10.21 19.44
N LEU A 71 -6.29 11.25 20.08
CA LEU A 71 -5.53 12.18 20.88
C LEU A 71 -5.94 12.03 22.35
N THR A 72 -5.30 12.82 23.23
CA THR A 72 -5.68 12.92 24.64
C THR A 72 -7.02 13.68 24.80
N GLY A 73 -7.68 13.49 25.94
CA GLY A 73 -8.90 14.24 26.29
C GLY A 73 -10.16 13.89 25.48
N GLY A 74 -10.22 12.69 24.89
CA GLY A 74 -11.39 12.27 24.10
C GLY A 74 -11.48 12.93 22.72
N LEU A 75 -10.39 13.53 22.24
CA LEU A 75 -10.30 14.14 20.92
C LEU A 75 -9.76 13.16 19.87
N VAL A 76 -10.12 13.38 18.61
CA VAL A 76 -9.59 12.68 17.45
C VAL A 76 -9.13 13.65 16.38
N GLU A 77 -7.97 13.37 15.80
CA GLU A 77 -7.47 14.07 14.61
C GLU A 77 -7.92 13.35 13.35
N CYS A 78 -8.73 14.04 12.53
CA CYS A 78 -9.18 13.57 11.22
C CYS A 78 -8.43 14.31 10.10
N LYS A 79 -7.63 13.58 9.32
CA LYS A 79 -6.81 14.16 8.24
C LYS A 79 -7.02 13.45 6.92
N SER A 80 -7.37 14.20 5.89
CA SER A 80 -7.49 13.76 4.50
C SER A 80 -6.59 14.59 3.59
N LEU A 81 -6.69 14.40 2.28
CA LEU A 81 -5.94 15.23 1.32
C LEU A 81 -6.42 16.70 1.26
N LYS A 82 -7.67 16.97 1.63
CA LYS A 82 -8.30 18.30 1.51
C LYS A 82 -8.63 18.94 2.85
N HIS A 83 -8.81 18.12 3.89
CA HIS A 83 -9.33 18.58 5.18
C HIS A 83 -8.46 18.06 6.33
N HIS A 84 -8.35 18.87 7.37
CA HIS A 84 -7.73 18.54 8.63
C HIS A 84 -8.60 19.13 9.74
N LYS A 85 -9.07 18.29 10.66
CA LYS A 85 -9.89 18.70 11.81
C LYS A 85 -9.44 17.93 13.05
N ILE A 86 -9.53 18.57 14.20
CA ILE A 86 -9.49 17.93 15.51
C ILE A 86 -10.87 18.13 16.12
N ILE A 87 -11.53 17.05 16.49
CA ILE A 87 -12.91 17.08 17.01
C ILE A 87 -13.04 16.13 18.21
N PRO A 88 -14.04 16.33 19.07
CA PRO A 88 -14.48 15.33 20.02
C PRO A 88 -14.83 13.99 19.34
N ILE A 89 -14.50 12.87 19.97
CA ILE A 89 -14.75 11.52 19.40
C ILE A 89 -16.24 11.23 19.18
N ASN A 90 -17.13 11.82 19.98
CA ASN A 90 -18.59 11.68 19.83
C ASN A 90 -19.12 12.39 18.57
N GLU A 91 -18.40 13.36 17.99
CA GLU A 91 -18.75 14.02 16.73
C GLU A 91 -18.24 13.26 15.49
N LEU A 92 -17.41 12.22 15.68
CA LEU A 92 -16.73 11.51 14.60
C LEU A 92 -17.71 10.93 13.57
N ASN A 93 -18.79 10.29 14.02
CA ASN A 93 -19.77 9.67 13.11
C ASN A 93 -20.46 10.73 12.25
N LYS A 94 -20.84 11.87 12.84
CA LYS A 94 -21.45 13.01 12.12
C LYS A 94 -20.50 13.59 11.07
N LEU A 95 -19.21 13.73 11.41
CA LEU A 95 -18.20 14.15 10.43
C LEU A 95 -18.08 13.15 9.28
N LEU A 96 -18.11 11.85 9.57
CA LEU A 96 -17.96 10.81 8.54
C LEU A 96 -19.20 10.69 7.65
N GLN A 97 -20.40 10.84 8.18
CA GLN A 97 -21.64 10.85 7.39
C GLN A 97 -21.63 11.95 6.32
N SER A 98 -21.07 13.12 6.63
CA SER A 98 -20.91 14.22 5.65
C SER A 98 -19.68 14.07 4.75
N SER A 99 -18.67 13.30 5.15
CA SER A 99 -17.40 13.15 4.42
C SER A 99 -17.34 11.94 3.49
N LEU A 100 -18.10 10.89 3.79
CA LEU A 100 -18.14 9.64 3.03
C LEU A 100 -19.28 9.69 2.00
N ASN A 101 -19.03 9.16 0.81
CA ASN A 101 -20.05 9.07 -0.23
C ASN A 101 -20.88 7.80 0.04
N PRO A 102 -22.21 7.89 0.17
CA PRO A 102 -23.06 6.76 0.55
C PRO A 102 -23.09 5.64 -0.50
N ASP A 103 -22.82 5.94 -1.77
CA ASP A 103 -22.81 4.96 -2.87
C ASP A 103 -21.49 4.16 -2.94
N LYS A 104 -20.55 4.40 -2.01
CA LYS A 104 -19.24 3.74 -1.98
C LYS A 104 -19.06 2.88 -0.74
N LEU A 105 -18.42 1.74 -0.96
CA LEU A 105 -17.92 0.89 0.11
C LEU A 105 -16.55 1.38 0.60
N TYR A 106 -16.34 1.29 1.91
CA TYR A 106 -15.11 1.70 2.58
C TYR A 106 -14.52 0.57 3.41
N LEU A 107 -13.20 0.61 3.58
CA LEU A 107 -12.43 -0.26 4.47
C LEU A 107 -11.88 0.57 5.63
N ILE A 108 -11.83 -0.03 6.81
CA ILE A 108 -11.02 0.46 7.93
C ILE A 108 -9.75 -0.38 7.98
N GLN A 109 -8.60 0.29 8.00
CA GLN A 109 -7.29 -0.35 8.10
C GLN A 109 -6.52 0.24 9.29
N GLN A 110 -5.93 -0.63 10.11
CA GLN A 110 -4.99 -0.26 11.17
C GLN A 110 -3.88 0.66 10.62
N GLY A 111 -3.63 1.76 11.32
CA GLY A 111 -2.48 2.61 11.08
C GLY A 111 -1.20 1.96 11.62
N ILE A 112 -0.17 1.92 10.78
CA ILE A 112 1.15 1.43 11.16
C ILE A 112 2.08 2.62 11.38
N PRO A 113 2.74 2.75 12.55
CA PRO A 113 3.84 3.68 12.76
C PRO A 113 5.03 3.29 11.87
N LEU A 114 5.07 3.86 10.67
CA LEU A 114 6.12 3.60 9.70
C LEU A 114 7.47 4.10 10.20
N ALA A 115 8.50 3.29 9.98
CA ALA A 115 9.88 3.70 10.09
C ALA A 115 10.17 4.89 9.18
N LYS A 116 11.18 5.65 9.59
CA LYS A 116 11.55 6.91 8.95
C LYS A 116 12.92 6.77 8.28
N VAL A 117 13.05 7.44 7.15
CA VAL A 117 14.31 7.68 6.45
C VAL A 117 14.44 9.18 6.32
N LYS A 118 15.51 9.77 6.85
CA LYS A 118 15.68 11.23 6.96
C LYS A 118 14.46 11.89 7.65
N ASP A 119 14.07 11.33 8.80
CA ASP A 119 12.93 11.73 9.65
C ASP A 119 11.55 11.74 9.00
N ARG A 120 11.44 11.14 7.80
CA ARG A 120 10.20 11.09 7.04
C ARG A 120 9.77 9.64 6.86
N PRO A 121 8.47 9.33 7.09
CA PRO A 121 7.94 8.00 6.83
C PRO A 121 8.24 7.56 5.40
N PHE A 122 8.53 6.28 5.21
CA PHE A 122 8.70 5.72 3.88
C PHE A 122 7.90 4.42 3.71
N ASP A 123 7.59 4.12 2.46
CA ASP A 123 7.08 2.83 2.03
C ASP A 123 7.91 2.37 0.81
N ILE A 124 7.65 1.17 0.33
CA ILE A 124 8.40 0.44 -0.69
C ILE A 124 7.42 0.02 -1.76
N ARG A 125 7.68 0.44 -3.00
CA ARG A 125 7.01 -0.06 -4.20
C ARG A 125 7.78 -1.26 -4.73
N LEU A 126 7.10 -2.42 -4.80
CA LEU A 126 7.55 -3.59 -5.55
C LEU A 126 6.71 -3.72 -6.82
N MET A 127 7.35 -3.63 -7.99
CA MET A 127 6.73 -3.76 -9.30
C MET A 127 6.99 -5.15 -9.84
N LEU A 128 5.91 -5.92 -10.05
CA LEU A 128 5.98 -7.21 -10.74
C LEU A 128 5.29 -7.12 -12.10
N GLN A 129 5.89 -7.77 -13.10
CA GLN A 129 5.33 -7.89 -14.43
C GLN A 129 5.45 -9.33 -14.92
N ARG A 130 4.48 -9.76 -15.71
CA ARG A 130 4.42 -11.09 -16.30
C ARG A 130 4.19 -10.95 -17.80
N THR A 131 5.29 -10.95 -18.55
CA THR A 131 5.30 -10.86 -20.02
C THR A 131 5.03 -12.24 -20.62
N THR A 132 5.58 -13.30 -20.01
CA THR A 132 5.35 -14.71 -20.36
C THR A 132 4.48 -15.41 -19.30
N LYS A 133 4.83 -16.62 -18.87
CA LYS A 133 4.11 -17.38 -17.83
C LYS A 133 4.52 -17.01 -16.41
N GLU A 134 5.76 -16.57 -16.23
CA GLU A 134 6.34 -16.31 -14.91
C GLU A 134 6.28 -14.84 -14.51
N TRP A 135 6.12 -14.60 -13.21
CA TRP A 135 6.25 -13.26 -12.65
C TRP A 135 7.72 -12.87 -12.54
N GLU A 136 8.01 -11.61 -12.82
CA GLU A 136 9.32 -11.00 -12.63
C GLU A 136 9.17 -9.76 -11.74
N LEU A 137 10.01 -9.62 -10.71
CA LEU A 137 10.15 -8.38 -9.95
C LEU A 137 11.02 -7.41 -10.77
N THR A 138 10.39 -6.53 -11.53
CA THR A 138 11.05 -5.63 -12.48
C THR A 138 11.50 -4.30 -11.87
N GLY A 139 10.99 -3.96 -10.69
CA GLY A 139 11.46 -2.79 -9.95
C GLY A 139 11.17 -2.87 -8.47
N ILE A 140 12.07 -2.29 -7.67
CA ILE A 140 11.89 -2.09 -6.24
C ILE A 140 12.48 -0.74 -5.83
N ALA A 141 11.69 0.09 -5.16
CA ALA A 141 12.12 1.42 -4.75
C ALA A 141 11.36 1.87 -3.50
N ALA A 142 12.04 2.58 -2.60
CA ALA A 142 11.40 3.27 -1.49
C ALA A 142 10.82 4.61 -1.97
N LYS A 143 9.72 5.07 -1.35
CA LYS A 143 9.16 6.41 -1.53
C LYS A 143 9.19 7.09 -0.16
N ILE A 144 10.09 8.04 0.00
CA ILE A 144 10.15 8.86 1.21
C ILE A 144 9.02 9.88 1.12
N ALA A 145 8.20 10.01 2.16
CA ALA A 145 7.12 11.00 2.20
C ALA A 145 7.66 12.43 2.01
N ALA A 146 6.81 13.32 1.47
CA ALA A 146 7.14 14.74 1.46
C ALA A 146 7.19 15.28 2.90
N PRO A 147 7.98 16.34 3.18
CA PRO A 147 8.06 16.95 4.51
C PRO A 147 6.67 17.26 5.10
N GLY A 148 6.47 16.94 6.39
CA GLY A 148 5.20 17.15 7.09
C GLY A 148 4.02 16.28 6.64
N LYS A 149 4.22 15.32 5.72
CA LYS A 149 3.17 14.39 5.28
C LYS A 149 3.26 13.06 6.04
N ILE A 150 2.08 12.60 6.47
CA ILE A 150 1.89 11.36 7.23
C ILE A 150 1.69 10.16 6.29
N VAL A 151 1.50 10.42 4.99
CA VAL A 151 1.36 9.39 3.96
C VAL A 151 2.36 9.62 2.83
N THR A 152 2.88 8.52 2.31
CA THR A 152 3.93 8.40 1.29
C THR A 152 3.42 8.53 -0.14
N ASN A 153 2.22 9.08 -0.35
CA ASN A 153 1.59 9.14 -1.67
C ASN A 153 2.45 9.93 -2.68
N TYR A 154 3.19 9.18 -3.50
CA TYR A 154 4.20 9.68 -4.44
C TYR A 154 3.66 10.71 -5.44
N CYS A 155 2.36 10.65 -5.79
CA CYS A 155 1.71 11.67 -6.62
C CYS A 155 1.80 13.09 -6.05
N LYS A 156 2.25 13.27 -4.79
CA LYS A 156 2.39 14.56 -4.12
C LYS A 156 3.80 14.84 -3.57
N GLY A 157 4.85 14.40 -4.28
CA GLY A 157 6.23 14.84 -4.02
C GLY A 157 7.08 13.91 -3.17
N GLY A 158 6.71 12.63 -3.06
CA GLY A 158 7.61 11.64 -2.47
C GLY A 158 8.87 11.45 -3.31
N GLN A 159 10.04 11.42 -2.67
CA GLN A 159 11.31 11.23 -3.36
C GLN A 159 11.61 9.73 -3.48
N PRO A 160 11.84 9.20 -4.70
CA PRO A 160 12.23 7.82 -4.84
C PRO A 160 13.62 7.62 -4.24
N TYR A 161 13.81 6.50 -3.57
CA TYR A 161 15.04 6.18 -2.88
C TYR A 161 15.36 4.69 -3.09
N LYS A 162 16.64 4.33 -3.02
CA LYS A 162 17.03 2.93 -3.18
C LYS A 162 16.47 2.13 -2.01
N ALA A 163 15.69 1.08 -2.32
CA ALA A 163 14.99 0.32 -1.28
C ALA A 163 15.95 -0.31 -0.27
N SER A 164 17.11 -0.82 -0.71
CA SER A 164 18.14 -1.37 0.18
C SER A 164 18.67 -0.33 1.17
N ASP A 165 18.80 0.92 0.75
CA ASP A 165 19.37 1.97 1.58
C ASP A 165 18.34 2.45 2.61
N ALA A 166 17.06 2.45 2.24
CA ALA A 166 15.96 2.68 3.20
C ALA A 166 15.91 1.55 4.24
N VAL A 167 15.95 0.29 3.81
CA VAL A 167 15.95 -0.87 4.72
C VAL A 167 17.17 -0.84 5.63
N ARG A 168 18.36 -0.50 5.11
CA ARG A 168 19.59 -0.39 5.89
C ARG A 168 19.52 0.65 6.99
N GLN A 169 18.84 1.78 6.76
CA GLN A 169 18.67 2.81 7.80
C GLN A 169 17.78 2.33 8.96
N VAL A 170 16.90 1.36 8.72
CA VAL A 170 16.01 0.81 9.76
C VAL A 170 16.61 -0.40 10.46
N CYS A 171 17.11 -1.37 9.69
CA CYS A 171 17.54 -2.67 10.21
C CYS A 171 19.06 -2.82 10.35
N GLY A 172 19.84 -1.85 9.88
CA GLY A 172 21.31 -1.97 9.81
C GLY A 172 21.80 -2.80 8.62
N LEU A 173 23.12 -2.78 8.41
CA LEU A 173 23.78 -3.39 7.25
C LEU A 173 23.66 -4.91 7.24
N SER A 174 23.83 -5.55 8.39
CA SER A 174 23.81 -7.02 8.55
C SER A 174 22.46 -7.65 8.18
N GLU A 175 21.35 -7.03 8.57
CA GLU A 175 20.00 -7.56 8.31
C GLU A 175 19.46 -7.22 6.91
N THR A 176 20.02 -6.20 6.25
CA THR A 176 19.52 -5.69 4.97
C THR A 176 19.34 -6.79 3.90
N PRO A 177 20.32 -7.70 3.67
CA PRO A 177 20.15 -8.76 2.67
C PRO A 177 18.96 -9.69 2.97
N GLN A 178 18.75 -10.04 4.24
CA GLN A 178 17.64 -10.89 4.66
C GLN A 178 16.30 -10.21 4.47
N LYS A 179 16.17 -8.94 4.86
CA LYS A 179 14.94 -8.14 4.69
C LYS A 179 14.61 -7.91 3.21
N MET A 180 15.60 -7.68 2.37
CA MET A 180 15.39 -7.56 0.92
C MET A 180 14.95 -8.89 0.30
N LYS A 181 15.50 -10.02 0.76
CA LYS A 181 15.06 -11.36 0.36
C LYS A 181 13.62 -11.65 0.81
N GLU A 182 13.26 -11.26 2.03
CA GLU A 182 11.90 -11.36 2.59
C GLU A 182 10.89 -10.57 1.75
N LEU A 183 11.18 -9.30 1.45
CA LEU A 183 10.38 -8.45 0.56
C LEU A 183 10.16 -9.09 -0.81
N LYS A 184 11.23 -9.62 -1.44
CA LYS A 184 11.16 -10.27 -2.75
C LYS A 184 10.31 -11.54 -2.70
N LYS A 185 10.53 -12.41 -1.71
CA LYS A 185 9.74 -13.65 -1.52
C LYS A 185 8.26 -13.33 -1.32
N LEU A 186 7.97 -12.34 -0.47
CA LEU A 186 6.61 -11.89 -0.17
C LEU A 186 5.93 -11.35 -1.44
N ALA A 187 6.63 -10.54 -2.24
CA ALA A 187 6.14 -10.02 -3.51
C ALA A 187 5.71 -11.13 -4.49
N TYR A 188 6.57 -12.15 -4.70
CA TYR A 188 6.21 -13.27 -5.56
C TYR A 188 5.05 -14.09 -5.01
N ARG A 189 4.99 -14.28 -3.69
CA ARG A 189 3.88 -15.01 -3.06
C ARG A 189 2.55 -14.29 -3.25
N VAL A 190 2.51 -12.97 -3.03
CA VAL A 190 1.34 -12.12 -3.32
C VAL A 190 0.91 -12.27 -4.77
N ALA A 191 1.86 -12.19 -5.71
CA ALA A 191 1.58 -12.31 -7.13
C ALA A 191 1.00 -13.69 -7.51
N ASN A 192 1.55 -14.75 -6.94
CA ASN A 192 1.08 -16.12 -7.17
C ASN A 192 -0.30 -16.36 -6.57
N VAL A 193 -0.56 -15.91 -5.34
CA VAL A 193 -1.86 -16.04 -4.67
C VAL A 193 -2.95 -15.30 -5.45
N LEU A 194 -2.70 -14.06 -5.86
CA LEU A 194 -3.67 -13.31 -6.66
C LEU A 194 -3.86 -13.91 -8.06
N SER A 195 -2.79 -14.35 -8.73
CA SER A 195 -2.89 -15.01 -10.05
C SER A 195 -3.64 -16.34 -10.03
N LYS A 196 -3.66 -17.05 -8.90
CA LYS A 196 -4.49 -18.25 -8.74
C LYS A 196 -5.98 -17.90 -8.87
N LYS A 197 -6.43 -16.78 -8.31
CA LYS A 197 -7.83 -16.31 -8.38
C LYS A 197 -8.13 -15.49 -9.63
N PHE A 198 -7.22 -14.63 -10.06
CA PHE A 198 -7.38 -13.68 -11.16
C PHE A 198 -6.42 -14.04 -12.29
N LYS A 199 -6.86 -14.89 -13.22
CA LYS A 199 -5.97 -15.50 -14.22
C LYS A 199 -5.38 -14.48 -15.22
N GLY A 200 -6.03 -13.34 -15.42
CA GLY A 200 -5.63 -12.31 -16.39
C GLY A 200 -4.66 -11.23 -15.86
N LEU A 201 -4.17 -11.35 -14.62
CA LEU A 201 -3.20 -10.39 -14.07
C LEU A 201 -1.85 -10.47 -14.81
N ARG A 202 -1.30 -9.31 -15.17
CA ARG A 202 0.00 -9.23 -15.84
C ARG A 202 0.94 -8.19 -15.21
N GLU A 203 0.42 -7.26 -14.42
CA GLU A 203 1.21 -6.29 -13.66
C GLU A 203 0.68 -6.17 -12.24
N LEU A 204 1.59 -6.01 -11.27
CA LEU A 204 1.28 -5.72 -9.89
C LEU A 204 2.23 -4.65 -9.34
N GLY A 205 1.69 -3.67 -8.63
CA GLY A 205 2.46 -2.76 -7.79
C GLY A 205 2.07 -2.95 -6.35
N ILE A 206 2.94 -3.61 -5.58
CA ILE A 206 2.75 -3.83 -4.16
C ILE A 206 3.33 -2.63 -3.42
N ASP A 207 2.49 -1.96 -2.63
CA ASP A 207 2.91 -0.92 -1.70
C ASP A 207 3.03 -1.56 -0.32
N ALA A 208 4.28 -1.73 0.12
CA ALA A 208 4.65 -2.27 1.41
C ALA A 208 5.37 -1.21 2.26
N GLY A 209 5.44 -1.37 3.57
CA GLY A 209 6.25 -0.50 4.43
C GLY A 209 6.93 -1.31 5.51
N MET A 210 7.65 -0.61 6.36
CA MET A 210 8.38 -1.17 7.49
C MET A 210 8.04 -0.34 8.72
N ASP A 211 7.76 -0.97 9.85
CA ASP A 211 7.67 -0.27 11.14
C ASP A 211 9.05 -0.12 11.79
N ASN A 212 9.11 0.59 12.92
CA ASN A 212 10.36 0.87 13.63
C ASN A 212 11.11 -0.39 14.10
N ASN A 213 10.45 -1.55 14.15
CA ASN A 213 11.05 -2.83 14.55
C ASN A 213 11.51 -3.65 13.33
N GLY A 214 11.51 -3.07 12.14
CA GLY A 214 11.89 -3.77 10.92
C GLY A 214 10.85 -4.77 10.41
N LYS A 215 9.62 -4.77 10.95
CA LYS A 215 8.55 -5.66 10.47
C LYS A 215 7.94 -5.07 9.20
N ILE A 216 7.80 -5.93 8.20
CA ILE A 216 7.22 -5.57 6.89
C ILE A 216 5.69 -5.61 6.97
N TRP A 217 5.05 -4.66 6.29
CA TRP A 217 3.60 -4.57 6.14
C TRP A 217 3.22 -4.36 4.68
N ILE A 218 2.16 -5.01 4.18
CA ILE A 218 1.58 -4.77 2.85
C ILE A 218 0.33 -3.90 3.03
N PHE A 219 0.35 -2.69 2.50
CA PHE A 219 -0.78 -1.77 2.58
C PHE A 219 -1.76 -1.95 1.43
N GLU A 220 -1.24 -2.16 0.22
CA GLU A 220 -2.03 -2.24 -1.00
C GLU A 220 -1.32 -3.05 -2.09
N VAL A 221 -2.12 -3.68 -2.96
CA VAL A 221 -1.63 -4.34 -4.18
C VAL A 221 -2.40 -3.81 -5.38
N ASN A 222 -1.75 -3.01 -6.21
CA ASN A 222 -2.34 -2.38 -7.39
C ASN A 222 -2.23 -3.29 -8.61
N THR A 223 -3.32 -3.56 -9.33
CA THR A 223 -3.29 -4.37 -10.57
C THR A 223 -3.18 -3.53 -11.85
N ARG A 224 -3.10 -2.20 -11.71
CA ARG A 224 -2.76 -1.24 -12.76
C ARG A 224 -1.82 -0.19 -12.18
N PRO A 225 -0.61 -0.59 -11.76
CA PRO A 225 0.29 0.30 -11.07
C PRO A 225 0.83 1.40 -12.01
N THR A 226 1.10 2.56 -11.43
CA THR A 226 1.93 3.59 -12.06
C THR A 226 3.41 3.28 -11.77
N TYR A 227 4.27 3.56 -12.74
CA TYR A 227 5.72 3.31 -12.63
C TYR A 227 6.57 4.55 -12.89
N GLY A 228 5.94 5.72 -13.06
CA GLY A 228 6.65 6.99 -13.31
C GLY A 228 7.67 7.35 -12.22
N MET A 229 7.49 6.83 -11.00
CA MET A 229 8.47 6.98 -9.91
C MET A 229 9.85 6.43 -10.21
N PHE A 230 9.93 5.33 -10.97
CA PHE A 230 11.22 4.71 -11.30
C PHE A 230 12.05 5.59 -12.25
N ARG A 231 11.43 6.51 -13.00
CA ARG A 231 12.12 7.49 -13.85
C ARG A 231 12.90 8.54 -13.05
N LYS A 232 12.54 8.75 -11.79
CA LYS A 232 13.17 9.74 -10.91
C LYS A 232 14.28 9.13 -10.04
N LEU A 233 14.59 7.84 -10.21
CA LEU A 233 15.78 7.22 -9.61
C LEU A 233 17.02 7.57 -10.43
N ASN A 234 18.18 7.66 -9.77
CA ASN A 234 19.45 7.90 -10.46
C ASN A 234 19.78 6.80 -11.48
N ASN A 235 19.40 5.55 -11.19
CA ASN A 235 19.54 4.44 -12.12
C ASN A 235 18.20 4.14 -12.83
N LEU A 236 18.17 4.38 -14.15
CA LEU A 236 16.99 4.21 -15.00
C LEU A 236 16.78 2.79 -15.54
N GLN A 237 17.66 1.83 -15.25
CA GLN A 237 17.54 0.44 -15.73
C GLN A 237 16.18 -0.18 -15.37
N MET A 238 15.74 0.00 -14.12
CA MET A 238 14.41 -0.47 -13.69
C MET A 238 13.29 0.20 -14.49
N TYR A 239 13.36 1.51 -14.71
CA TYR A 239 12.36 2.25 -15.48
C TYR A 239 12.25 1.75 -16.92
N TYR A 240 13.38 1.60 -17.62
CA TYR A 240 13.39 1.12 -19.00
C TYR A 240 12.92 -0.32 -19.12
N LYS A 241 13.32 -1.20 -18.19
CA LYS A 241 12.81 -2.57 -18.13
C LYS A 241 11.31 -2.61 -17.91
N ILE A 242 10.80 -1.84 -16.94
CA ILE A 242 9.36 -1.77 -16.67
C ILE A 242 8.59 -1.29 -17.90
N ARG A 243 9.09 -0.25 -18.57
CA ARG A 243 8.47 0.32 -19.77
C ARG A 243 8.47 -0.69 -20.93
N LYS A 244 9.58 -1.39 -21.17
CA LYS A 244 9.70 -2.44 -22.18
C LYS A 244 8.70 -3.56 -21.92
N ASN A 245 8.64 -4.07 -20.70
CA ASN A 245 7.74 -5.15 -20.32
C ASN A 245 6.27 -4.74 -20.45
N ARG A 246 5.93 -3.50 -20.08
CA ARG A 246 4.56 -2.99 -20.23
C ARG A 246 4.10 -2.98 -21.69
N ARG A 247 4.95 -2.56 -22.63
CA ARG A 247 4.63 -2.60 -24.09
C ARG A 247 4.32 -4.00 -24.63
N MET A 248 4.77 -5.06 -23.96
CA MET A 248 4.47 -6.44 -24.34
C MET A 248 3.22 -7.00 -23.62
N ILE A 249 2.69 -6.27 -22.64
CA ILE A 249 1.56 -6.68 -21.80
C ILE A 249 0.26 -6.00 -22.23
N VAL A 250 0.32 -4.69 -22.49
CA VAL A 250 -0.82 -3.88 -22.96
C VAL A 250 -0.94 -3.89 -24.47
#